data_AF-A0A7C6DT00-F1
#
_entry.id   AF-A0A7C6DT00-F1
#
_cell.length_a   1.000
_cell.length_b   1.000
_cell.length_c   1.000
_cell.angle_alpha   90.00
_cell.angle_beta   90.00
_cell.angle_gamma   90.00
#
_symmetry.space_group_name_H-M   'P 1'
#
loop_
_entity.id
_entity.type
_entity.pdbx_description
1 polymer ?
#
loop_
_entity_poly.entity_id
_entity_poly.type
_entity_poly.pdbx_seq_one_letter_code
_entity_poly.pdbx_strand_id
1 'polypeptide(L)'
;MSESIKTARMLKIYNFLRDSRVSFTVEELVELLNIPERTLYEYLNEMEAEGLIEKVYRNGKVAYKIAGYAYVSDVVSLEREETTVTISAAKLPESIYGTKIEEIVSRYRYIKKFLREGIKDKLRKILEETNPQKLWEETKKEIMSDDKILAYYPWISPTELEAVKVCGESFIIKHEPIPSNNLTGVFIGTDGSLHRLDLVFQIFRIPAMMNLVFTSAAAVKIAIKNGEKIPIEPKDEIKRRPAYPLYSAEEYVEELGTAFPHLSESARNMVAYTMLDIVHFELDHESIRTASVGIEEQSSDLNPIILFHDGRVTPSNIHYLDLLGLHPRPGHPEDRALGLRAMKTWQALIRAVEVRNLAETHGVTYVGVVKRPVKPYFALMVDKILHENFNFPRGELRNDTIAMSLILEPGESSCPLSINPRQINLGTPQLESSANDVLQRDYATYKGYLEKLTHWVFYLNANWYVCRYEFFDGNEAPERKMNEISQYALSLASPTPRGDVSDLRSFKRNEIVPSPIVAADYEASEWGKKISTILENHILNALKGSLRRF
;
A
#
# COMPACT_ATOMS: atom_id res chain seq x y z
N MET A 1 16.64 16.59 -21.35
CA MET A 1 17.40 15.37 -21.70
C MET A 1 16.51 14.15 -21.54
N SER A 2 15.55 13.87 -22.44
CA SER A 2 14.59 12.77 -22.19
C SER A 2 14.11 11.98 -23.41
N GLU A 3 14.87 11.92 -24.50
CA GLU A 3 14.58 10.98 -25.62
C GLU A 3 15.81 10.23 -26.19
N SER A 4 17.04 10.58 -25.77
CA SER A 4 18.28 10.09 -26.40
C SER A 4 18.80 8.76 -25.81
N ILE A 5 18.68 8.55 -24.50
CA ILE A 5 19.15 7.30 -23.87
C ILE A 5 18.06 6.22 -23.92
N LYS A 6 18.10 5.37 -24.94
CA LYS A 6 17.03 4.41 -25.27
C LYS A 6 17.08 3.10 -24.48
N THR A 7 18.18 2.80 -23.78
CA THR A 7 18.35 1.55 -23.03
C THR A 7 19.01 1.76 -21.66
N ALA A 8 18.71 0.87 -20.70
CA ALA A 8 19.34 0.87 -19.38
C ALA A 8 20.87 0.68 -19.45
N ARG A 9 21.37 -0.02 -20.49
CA ARG A 9 22.81 -0.21 -20.72
C ARG A 9 23.49 1.06 -21.23
N MET A 10 22.86 1.80 -22.15
CA MET A 10 23.36 3.13 -22.55
C MET A 10 23.36 4.10 -21.37
N LEU A 11 22.33 4.06 -20.51
CA LEU A 11 22.27 4.90 -19.31
C LEU A 11 23.40 4.57 -18.34
N LYS A 12 23.68 3.27 -18.14
CA LYS A 12 24.81 2.80 -17.31
C LYS A 12 26.14 3.31 -17.86
N ILE A 13 26.37 3.20 -19.17
CA ILE A 13 27.59 3.70 -19.84
C ILE A 13 27.70 5.22 -19.69
N TYR A 14 26.61 5.95 -19.94
CA TYR A 14 26.55 7.41 -19.86
C TYR A 14 26.87 7.92 -18.44
N ASN A 15 26.18 7.38 -17.42
CA ASN A 15 26.39 7.76 -16.04
C ASN A 15 27.82 7.42 -15.59
N PHE A 16 28.35 6.27 -15.99
CA PHE A 16 29.73 5.91 -15.68
C PHE A 16 30.74 6.90 -16.25
N LEU A 17 30.61 7.27 -17.54
CA LEU A 17 31.48 8.25 -18.18
C LEU A 17 31.32 9.66 -17.57
N ARG A 18 30.10 10.03 -17.17
CA ARG A 18 29.79 11.32 -16.53
C ARG A 18 30.40 11.45 -15.15
N ASP A 19 30.23 10.42 -14.33
CA ASP A 19 30.63 10.45 -12.92
C ASP A 19 32.15 10.31 -12.79
N SER A 20 32.79 9.57 -13.70
CA SER A 20 34.24 9.37 -13.71
C SER A 20 35.06 10.58 -14.18
N ARG A 21 34.46 11.49 -14.95
CA ARG A 21 35.09 12.72 -15.50
C ARG A 21 36.40 12.52 -16.28
N VAL A 22 36.71 11.28 -16.67
CA VAL A 22 37.89 10.91 -17.48
C VAL A 22 37.45 10.07 -18.68
N SER A 23 38.32 9.94 -19.69
CA SER A 23 38.04 9.17 -20.91
C SER A 23 38.49 7.72 -20.78
N PHE A 24 37.66 6.78 -21.22
CA PHE A 24 37.94 5.33 -21.18
C PHE A 24 37.93 4.69 -22.57
N THR A 25 38.82 3.73 -22.82
CA THR A 25 38.77 2.90 -24.03
C THR A 25 37.65 1.86 -23.93
N VAL A 26 37.29 1.26 -25.07
CA VAL A 26 36.30 0.18 -25.10
C VAL A 26 36.75 -1.00 -24.23
N GLU A 27 38.04 -1.36 -24.26
CA GLU A 27 38.52 -2.49 -23.46
C GLU A 27 38.38 -2.22 -21.95
N GLU A 28 38.70 -0.99 -21.51
CA GLU A 28 38.52 -0.57 -20.11
C GLU A 28 37.03 -0.62 -19.71
N LEU A 29 36.14 -0.14 -20.58
CA LEU A 29 34.69 -0.14 -20.30
C LEU A 29 34.08 -1.55 -20.29
N VAL A 30 34.59 -2.48 -21.11
CA VAL A 30 34.17 -3.90 -21.07
C VAL A 30 34.49 -4.50 -19.70
N GLU A 31 35.71 -4.29 -19.22
CA GLU A 31 36.16 -4.78 -17.92
C GLU A 31 35.37 -4.15 -16.76
N LEU A 32 35.16 -2.82 -16.81
CA LEU A 32 34.54 -2.06 -15.73
C LEU A 32 33.02 -2.22 -15.66
N LEU A 33 32.34 -2.33 -16.81
CA LEU A 33 30.87 -2.36 -16.86
C LEU A 33 30.30 -3.76 -17.01
N ASN A 34 31.15 -4.76 -17.29
CA ASN A 34 30.79 -6.14 -17.61
C ASN A 34 29.77 -6.21 -18.77
N ILE A 35 30.01 -5.43 -19.83
CA ILE A 35 29.19 -5.40 -21.05
C ILE A 35 30.04 -5.99 -22.19
N PRO A 36 29.51 -6.93 -23.01
CA PRO A 36 30.24 -7.48 -24.14
C PRO A 36 30.72 -6.39 -25.11
N GLU A 37 31.96 -6.50 -25.56
CA GLU A 37 32.63 -5.51 -26.41
C GLU A 37 31.79 -5.08 -27.62
N ARG A 38 31.21 -6.04 -28.35
CA ARG A 38 30.34 -5.77 -29.50
C ARG A 38 29.15 -4.86 -29.15
N THR A 39 28.49 -5.16 -28.02
CA THR A 39 27.34 -4.39 -27.53
C THR A 39 27.78 -2.99 -27.06
N LEU A 40 28.98 -2.87 -26.50
CA LEU A 40 29.53 -1.59 -26.09
C LEU A 40 29.81 -0.67 -27.29
N TYR A 41 30.36 -1.22 -28.39
CA TYR A 41 30.56 -0.46 -29.63
C TYR A 41 29.24 0.07 -30.21
N GLU A 42 28.21 -0.77 -30.24
CA GLU A 42 26.87 -0.36 -30.73
C GLU A 42 26.34 0.84 -29.94
N TYR A 43 26.38 0.77 -28.60
CA TYR A 43 25.88 1.85 -27.74
C TYR A 43 26.75 3.10 -27.77
N LEU A 44 28.08 2.97 -27.77
CA LEU A 44 28.97 4.12 -27.82
C LEU A 44 28.86 4.89 -29.15
N ASN A 45 28.70 4.18 -30.27
CA ASN A 45 28.49 4.82 -31.56
C ASN A 45 27.14 5.55 -31.62
N GLU A 46 26.08 4.97 -31.05
CA GLU A 46 24.78 5.61 -30.96
C GLU A 46 24.83 6.87 -30.06
N MET A 47 25.44 6.76 -28.88
CA MET A 47 25.58 7.88 -27.93
C MET A 47 26.47 9.01 -28.47
N GLU A 48 27.50 8.68 -29.24
CA GLU A 48 28.34 9.67 -29.93
C GLU A 48 27.57 10.37 -31.05
N ALA A 49 26.81 9.61 -31.86
CA ALA A 49 25.99 10.18 -32.93
C ALA A 49 24.93 11.16 -32.40
N GLU A 50 24.44 10.91 -31.18
CA GLU A 50 23.50 11.78 -30.47
C GLU A 50 24.18 12.92 -29.68
N GLY A 51 25.51 13.04 -29.77
CA GLY A 51 26.28 14.11 -29.12
C GLY A 51 26.31 14.03 -27.59
N LEU A 52 26.04 12.86 -27.02
CA LEU A 52 26.07 12.63 -25.57
C LEU A 52 27.50 12.42 -25.05
N ILE A 53 28.34 11.82 -25.89
CA ILE A 53 29.74 11.53 -25.61
C ILE A 53 30.60 11.97 -26.78
N GLU A 54 31.88 12.23 -26.52
CA GLU A 54 32.87 12.57 -27.53
C GLU A 54 34.04 11.58 -27.52
N LYS A 55 34.59 11.31 -28.71
CA LYS A 55 35.80 10.53 -28.90
C LYS A 55 37.03 11.38 -28.60
N VAL A 56 37.97 10.82 -27.86
CA VAL A 56 39.28 11.40 -27.56
C VAL A 56 40.35 10.35 -27.83
N TYR A 57 41.46 10.76 -28.42
CA TYR A 57 42.60 9.86 -28.60
C TYR A 57 43.49 9.86 -27.36
N ARG A 58 43.70 8.68 -26.78
CA ARG A 58 44.58 8.46 -25.62
C ARG A 58 45.48 7.27 -25.91
N ASN A 59 46.80 7.48 -25.84
CA ASN A 59 47.81 6.43 -26.06
C ASN A 59 47.62 5.63 -27.36
N GLY A 60 47.26 6.30 -28.46
CA GLY A 60 47.04 5.65 -29.76
C GLY A 60 45.72 4.87 -29.90
N LYS A 61 44.85 4.90 -28.88
CA LYS A 61 43.52 4.28 -28.91
C LYS A 61 42.41 5.32 -28.81
N VAL A 62 41.24 4.95 -29.31
CA VAL A 62 40.01 5.75 -29.17
C VAL A 62 39.44 5.51 -27.77
N ALA A 63 39.26 6.59 -27.03
CA ALA A 63 38.59 6.63 -25.73
C ALA A 63 37.36 7.54 -25.81
N TYR A 64 36.41 7.34 -24.89
CA TYR A 64 35.13 8.05 -24.86
C TYR A 64 34.98 8.79 -23.53
N LYS A 65 34.46 10.02 -23.56
CA LYS A 65 34.06 10.79 -22.36
C LYS A 65 32.79 11.60 -22.67
N ILE A 66 32.16 12.19 -21.66
CA ILE A 66 30.99 13.05 -21.85
C ILE A 66 31.34 14.29 -22.70
N ALA A 67 30.46 14.60 -23.67
CA ALA A 67 30.52 15.83 -24.43
C ALA A 67 30.17 17.02 -23.50
N GLY A 68 31.08 17.98 -23.35
CA GLY A 68 30.94 19.06 -22.37
C GLY A 68 29.81 20.03 -22.72
N TYR A 69 28.64 19.90 -22.09
CA TYR A 69 27.64 20.96 -22.09
C TYR A 69 27.92 21.98 -20.99
N ALA A 70 27.89 23.25 -21.38
CA ALA A 70 28.19 24.41 -20.57
C ALA A 70 27.37 24.46 -19.27
N TYR A 71 28.07 24.80 -18.19
CA TYR A 71 27.52 25.18 -16.89
C TYR A 71 26.41 26.22 -17.06
N VAL A 72 25.19 25.86 -16.66
CA VAL A 72 24.20 26.83 -16.18
C VAL A 72 24.07 26.58 -14.69
N SER A 73 24.86 27.35 -13.94
CA SER A 73 24.63 27.61 -12.53
C SER A 73 23.37 28.44 -12.41
N ASP A 74 22.26 27.83 -11.97
CA ASP A 74 21.24 28.53 -11.18
C ASP A 74 20.41 27.52 -10.39
N VAL A 75 20.19 27.91 -9.14
CA VAL A 75 19.68 27.14 -8.01
C VAL A 75 18.24 26.67 -8.24
N VAL A 76 18.00 25.36 -8.26
CA VAL A 76 16.79 24.73 -7.72
C VAL A 76 17.15 23.34 -7.16
N SER A 77 17.04 23.21 -5.85
CA SER A 77 16.96 21.98 -5.08
C SER A 77 15.78 21.09 -5.50
N LEU A 78 16.03 19.80 -5.79
CA LEU A 78 15.12 18.64 -5.80
C LEU A 78 16.01 17.39 -6.00
N GLU A 79 16.36 16.67 -4.94
CA GLU A 79 15.75 15.39 -4.49
C GLU A 79 15.99 14.16 -5.39
N ARG A 80 16.64 13.16 -4.76
CA ARG A 80 16.47 11.67 -4.81
C ARG A 80 16.48 10.90 -6.15
N GLU A 81 17.29 9.84 -6.19
CA GLU A 81 16.92 8.41 -6.40
C GLU A 81 18.16 7.59 -6.81
N GLU A 82 18.59 6.65 -5.98
CA GLU A 82 18.27 5.20 -5.99
C GLU A 82 19.13 4.36 -6.95
N THR A 83 19.93 3.52 -6.29
CA THR A 83 20.78 2.43 -6.76
C THR A 83 19.96 1.19 -7.15
N THR A 84 20.35 0.52 -8.24
CA THR A 84 19.87 -0.84 -8.56
C THR A 84 20.97 -1.89 -8.36
N VAL A 85 20.60 -2.96 -7.64
CA VAL A 85 21.37 -4.20 -7.41
C VAL A 85 20.91 -5.27 -8.41
N THR A 86 21.87 -6.01 -8.96
CA THR A 86 21.69 -7.13 -9.90
C THR A 86 21.15 -8.39 -9.20
N ILE A 87 20.10 -9.01 -9.74
CA ILE A 87 19.57 -10.31 -9.30
C ILE A 87 20.20 -11.44 -10.14
N SER A 88 20.65 -12.49 -9.45
CA SER A 88 21.18 -13.74 -10.02
C SER A 88 20.10 -14.52 -10.79
N ALA A 89 20.46 -14.99 -11.99
CA ALA A 89 19.59 -15.72 -12.90
C ALA A 89 19.36 -17.17 -12.44
N ALA A 90 18.38 -17.37 -11.56
CA ALA A 90 17.55 -18.57 -11.58
C ALA A 90 16.24 -18.19 -12.27
N LYS A 91 15.80 -18.98 -13.26
CA LYS A 91 14.62 -18.74 -14.10
C LYS A 91 13.37 -18.45 -13.26
N LEU A 92 13.13 -17.18 -12.96
CA LEU A 92 11.86 -16.64 -12.56
C LEU A 92 11.01 -16.45 -13.83
N PRO A 93 9.72 -16.80 -13.84
CA PRO A 93 8.85 -16.54 -14.98
C PRO A 93 8.83 -15.03 -15.28
N GLU A 94 8.84 -14.67 -16.56
CA GLU A 94 8.89 -13.30 -17.11
C GLU A 94 7.68 -12.40 -16.77
N SER A 95 6.99 -12.63 -15.66
CA SER A 95 5.75 -11.94 -15.31
C SER A 95 5.93 -10.97 -14.14
N ILE A 96 6.75 -9.94 -14.33
CA ILE A 96 6.57 -8.66 -13.62
C ILE A 96 6.72 -7.54 -14.65
N TYR A 97 5.70 -7.37 -15.50
CA TYR A 97 5.53 -6.14 -16.25
C TYR A 97 5.21 -5.02 -15.26
N GLY A 98 6.24 -4.37 -14.73
CA GLY A 98 6.10 -2.98 -14.27
C GLY A 98 5.58 -2.18 -15.46
N THR A 99 4.29 -1.83 -15.43
CA THR A 99 3.66 -1.08 -16.52
C THR A 99 4.37 0.26 -16.60
N LYS A 100 4.97 0.59 -17.75
CA LYS A 100 5.69 1.86 -17.93
C LYS A 100 4.74 3.04 -17.68
N ILE A 101 5.23 4.13 -17.11
CA ILE A 101 4.41 5.33 -16.81
C ILE A 101 3.71 5.84 -18.08
N GLU A 102 4.35 5.75 -19.25
CA GLU A 102 3.76 6.13 -20.53
C GLU A 102 2.56 5.25 -20.92
N GLU A 103 2.60 3.95 -20.60
CA GLU A 103 1.46 3.03 -20.80
C GLU A 103 0.32 3.40 -19.85
N ILE A 104 0.59 3.67 -18.57
CA ILE A 104 -0.43 4.12 -17.61
C ILE A 104 -1.10 5.42 -18.09
N VAL A 105 -0.31 6.39 -18.55
CA VAL A 105 -0.80 7.68 -19.04
C VAL A 105 -1.59 7.52 -20.35
N SER A 106 -1.14 6.66 -21.27
CA SER A 106 -1.84 6.37 -22.52
C SER A 106 -3.20 5.69 -22.27
N ARG A 107 -3.22 4.68 -21.40
CA ARG A 107 -4.44 3.98 -20.96
C ARG A 107 -5.43 4.93 -20.30
N TYR A 108 -4.94 5.81 -19.42
CA TYR A 108 -5.79 6.80 -18.77
C TYR A 108 -6.37 7.81 -19.77
N ARG A 109 -5.60 8.24 -20.79
CA ARG A 109 -6.14 9.07 -21.88
C ARG A 109 -7.20 8.33 -22.68
N TYR A 110 -7.02 7.04 -22.91
CA TYR A 110 -7.99 6.19 -23.58
C TYR A 110 -9.30 6.07 -22.77
N ILE A 111 -9.22 5.81 -21.46
CA ILE A 111 -10.36 5.80 -20.54
C ILE A 111 -11.05 7.18 -20.48
N LYS A 112 -10.29 8.28 -20.46
CA LYS A 112 -10.85 9.65 -20.51
C LYS A 112 -11.54 9.98 -21.83
N LYS A 113 -11.02 9.47 -22.95
CA LYS A 113 -11.69 9.58 -24.26
C LYS A 113 -13.03 8.84 -24.20
N PHE A 114 -13.02 7.62 -23.66
CA PHE A 114 -14.22 6.81 -23.40
C PHE A 114 -15.28 7.56 -22.56
N LEU A 115 -14.87 8.24 -21.49
CA LEU A 115 -15.76 9.03 -20.63
C LEU A 115 -16.44 10.20 -21.37
N ARG A 116 -15.76 10.81 -22.36
CA ARG A 116 -16.30 11.95 -23.13
C ARG A 116 -17.36 11.54 -24.16
N GLU A 117 -17.44 10.25 -24.51
CA GLU A 117 -18.34 9.72 -25.53
C GLU A 117 -19.71 9.27 -24.97
N GLY A 118 -20.05 9.65 -23.72
CA GLY A 118 -21.33 9.28 -23.09
C GLY A 118 -21.45 7.80 -22.74
N ILE A 119 -20.33 7.07 -22.73
CA ILE A 119 -20.28 5.64 -22.38
C ILE A 119 -20.57 5.43 -20.90
N LYS A 120 -20.26 6.41 -20.03
CA LYS A 120 -20.57 6.34 -18.59
C LYS A 120 -22.04 6.01 -18.34
N ASP A 121 -22.96 6.77 -18.92
CA ASP A 121 -24.39 6.62 -18.68
C ASP A 121 -24.92 5.28 -19.22
N LYS A 122 -24.39 4.84 -20.37
CA LYS A 122 -24.71 3.53 -20.96
C LYS A 122 -24.20 2.38 -20.09
N LEU A 123 -22.95 2.47 -19.61
CA LEU A 123 -22.35 1.48 -18.71
C LEU A 123 -23.13 1.38 -17.40
N ARG A 124 -23.48 2.52 -16.81
CA ARG A 124 -24.31 2.58 -15.61
C ARG A 124 -25.65 1.90 -15.82
N LYS A 125 -26.35 2.22 -16.90
CA LYS A 125 -27.63 1.58 -17.24
C LYS A 125 -27.50 0.06 -17.36
N ILE A 126 -26.46 -0.43 -18.03
CA ILE A 126 -26.20 -1.88 -18.12
C ILE A 126 -26.01 -2.48 -16.72
N LEU A 127 -25.22 -1.83 -15.86
CA LEU A 127 -24.97 -2.30 -14.49
C LEU A 127 -26.22 -2.24 -13.60
N GLU A 128 -27.08 -1.24 -13.77
CA GLU A 128 -28.36 -1.13 -13.05
C GLU A 128 -29.34 -2.24 -13.44
N GLU A 129 -29.30 -2.71 -14.70
CA GLU A 129 -30.14 -3.79 -15.21
C GLU A 129 -29.54 -5.20 -14.98
N THR A 130 -28.26 -5.28 -14.61
CA THR A 130 -27.53 -6.54 -14.45
C THR A 130 -27.48 -7.00 -13.00
N ASN A 131 -27.84 -8.27 -12.75
CA ASN A 131 -27.66 -8.87 -11.44
C ASN A 131 -26.15 -9.03 -11.10
N PRO A 132 -25.66 -8.44 -9.99
CA PRO A 132 -24.23 -8.46 -9.67
C PRO A 132 -23.63 -9.85 -9.48
N GLN A 133 -24.34 -10.72 -8.76
CA GLN A 133 -23.88 -12.08 -8.50
C GLN A 133 -23.80 -12.89 -9.79
N LYS A 134 -24.78 -12.74 -10.69
CA LYS A 134 -24.75 -13.41 -12.00
C LYS A 134 -23.56 -12.95 -12.84
N LEU A 135 -23.32 -11.63 -12.93
CA LEU A 135 -22.19 -11.08 -13.68
C LEU A 135 -20.85 -11.57 -13.11
N TRP A 136 -20.72 -11.64 -11.78
CA TRP A 136 -19.53 -12.17 -11.14
C TRP A 136 -19.28 -13.64 -11.50
N GLU A 137 -20.30 -14.51 -11.41
CA GLU A 137 -20.14 -15.93 -11.75
C GLU A 137 -19.78 -16.12 -13.22
N GLU A 138 -20.37 -15.33 -14.13
CA GLU A 138 -20.03 -15.35 -15.55
C GLU A 138 -18.59 -14.87 -15.80
N THR A 139 -18.18 -13.78 -15.15
CA THR A 139 -16.82 -13.22 -15.22
C THR A 139 -15.79 -14.21 -14.68
N LYS A 140 -16.07 -14.79 -13.51
CA LYS A 140 -15.23 -15.80 -12.86
C LYS A 140 -15.06 -17.01 -13.77
N LYS A 141 -16.16 -17.54 -14.31
CA LYS A 141 -16.14 -18.70 -15.21
C LYS A 141 -15.32 -18.43 -16.47
N GLU A 142 -15.49 -17.26 -17.09
CA GLU A 142 -14.71 -16.83 -18.25
C GLU A 142 -13.21 -16.84 -17.94
N ILE A 143 -12.80 -16.12 -16.87
CA ILE A 143 -11.40 -15.99 -16.48
C ILE A 143 -10.78 -17.35 -16.12
N MET A 144 -11.51 -18.21 -15.42
CA MET A 144 -11.03 -19.55 -15.05
C MET A 144 -10.97 -20.53 -16.24
N SER A 145 -11.66 -20.24 -17.34
CA SER A 145 -11.72 -21.10 -18.53
C SER A 145 -10.77 -20.69 -19.66
N ASP A 146 -10.21 -19.48 -19.62
CA ASP A 146 -9.36 -18.93 -20.67
C ASP A 146 -8.04 -18.38 -20.10
N ASP A 147 -6.97 -19.15 -20.26
CA ASP A 147 -5.61 -18.79 -19.82
C ASP A 147 -5.13 -17.45 -20.42
N LYS A 148 -5.59 -17.05 -21.61
CA LYS A 148 -5.21 -15.77 -22.20
C LYS A 148 -5.85 -14.61 -21.47
N ILE A 149 -7.10 -14.78 -21.04
CA ILE A 149 -7.81 -13.77 -20.25
C ILE A 149 -7.21 -13.70 -18.84
N LEU A 150 -6.93 -14.86 -18.23
CA LEU A 150 -6.25 -14.92 -16.94
C LEU A 150 -4.86 -14.25 -16.99
N ALA A 151 -4.12 -14.39 -18.09
CA ALA A 151 -2.82 -13.76 -18.28
C ALA A 151 -2.87 -12.22 -18.25
N TYR A 152 -4.03 -11.58 -18.47
CA TYR A 152 -4.19 -10.15 -18.27
C TYR A 152 -4.22 -9.73 -16.79
N TYR A 153 -4.50 -10.68 -15.90
CA TYR A 153 -4.66 -10.47 -14.46
C TYR A 153 -3.69 -11.33 -13.64
N PRO A 154 -2.36 -11.24 -13.86
CA PRO A 154 -1.38 -12.13 -13.24
C PRO A 154 -1.31 -12.04 -11.69
N TRP A 155 -1.94 -11.04 -11.09
CA TRP A 155 -1.99 -10.81 -9.65
C TRP A 155 -3.21 -11.44 -8.95
N ILE A 156 -4.14 -12.06 -9.70
CA ILE A 156 -5.29 -12.77 -9.13
C ILE A 156 -5.13 -14.28 -9.35
N SER A 157 -5.29 -15.05 -8.29
CA SER A 157 -5.24 -16.52 -8.38
C SER A 157 -6.65 -17.09 -8.58
N PRO A 158 -6.78 -18.29 -9.18
CA PRO A 158 -8.06 -18.99 -9.24
C PRO A 158 -8.68 -19.23 -7.86
N THR A 159 -7.86 -19.51 -6.85
CA THR A 159 -8.29 -19.67 -5.46
C THR A 159 -8.86 -18.37 -4.89
N GLU A 160 -8.27 -17.22 -5.24
CA GLU A 160 -8.77 -15.91 -4.84
C GLU A 160 -10.10 -15.58 -5.52
N LEU A 161 -10.28 -15.91 -6.80
CA LEU A 161 -11.56 -15.75 -7.50
C LEU A 161 -12.70 -16.54 -6.84
N GLU A 162 -12.43 -17.77 -6.40
CA GLU A 162 -13.44 -18.61 -5.73
C GLU A 162 -13.74 -18.14 -4.30
N ALA A 163 -12.81 -17.42 -3.67
CA ALA A 163 -12.96 -16.93 -2.30
C ALA A 163 -13.78 -15.64 -2.17
N VAL A 164 -14.12 -15.01 -3.31
CA VAL A 164 -14.90 -13.78 -3.36
C VAL A 164 -16.34 -14.09 -3.72
N LYS A 165 -17.27 -13.50 -2.97
CA LYS A 165 -18.72 -13.59 -3.23
C LYS A 165 -19.31 -12.20 -3.37
N VAL A 166 -20.19 -11.99 -4.33
CA VAL A 166 -20.93 -10.74 -4.48
C VAL A 166 -22.29 -10.88 -3.79
N CYS A 167 -22.73 -9.84 -3.10
CA CYS A 167 -24.04 -9.81 -2.47
C CYS A 167 -24.82 -8.56 -2.90
N GLY A 168 -26.13 -8.60 -2.69
CA GLY A 168 -27.05 -7.56 -3.13
C GLY A 168 -27.62 -7.76 -4.53
N GLU A 169 -28.72 -7.06 -4.79
CA GLU A 169 -29.48 -7.15 -6.04
C GLU A 169 -29.06 -6.10 -7.08
N SER A 170 -28.36 -5.04 -6.64
CA SER A 170 -28.00 -3.89 -7.48
C SER A 170 -26.52 -3.57 -7.34
N PHE A 171 -25.86 -3.24 -8.45
CA PHE A 171 -24.45 -2.84 -8.45
C PHE A 171 -24.20 -1.49 -7.78
N ILE A 172 -25.15 -0.56 -7.95
CA ILE A 172 -25.04 0.83 -7.51
C ILE A 172 -26.14 1.05 -6.46
N ILE A 173 -25.74 1.50 -5.28
CA ILE A 173 -26.64 1.68 -4.14
C ILE A 173 -26.54 3.14 -3.71
N LYS A 174 -27.69 3.80 -3.55
CA LYS A 174 -27.76 5.21 -3.14
C LYS A 174 -27.83 5.32 -1.63
N HIS A 175 -27.07 6.27 -1.09
CA HIS A 175 -27.08 6.62 0.31
C HIS A 175 -27.27 8.12 0.48
N GLU A 176 -28.00 8.50 1.52
CA GLU A 176 -28.16 9.88 1.92
C GLU A 176 -27.32 10.15 3.17
N PRO A 177 -26.55 11.26 3.24
CA PRO A 177 -25.88 11.64 4.47
C PRO A 177 -26.91 11.92 5.56
N ILE A 178 -26.50 11.70 6.81
CA ILE A 178 -27.29 12.04 7.98
C ILE A 178 -27.34 13.58 8.05
N PRO A 179 -28.53 14.19 8.13
CA PRO A 179 -28.65 15.63 8.34
C PRO A 179 -27.83 16.06 9.56
N SER A 180 -27.08 17.16 9.45
CA SER A 180 -26.13 17.56 10.50
C SER A 180 -26.79 17.65 11.88
N ASN A 181 -28.00 18.20 11.97
CA ASN A 181 -28.78 18.30 13.21
C ASN A 181 -29.23 16.95 13.81
N ASN A 182 -29.11 15.85 13.07
CA ASN A 182 -29.44 14.49 13.50
C ASN A 182 -28.19 13.64 13.73
N LEU A 183 -27.00 14.13 13.36
CA LEU A 183 -25.75 13.37 13.49
C LEU A 183 -25.41 13.18 14.97
N THR A 184 -25.45 11.93 15.42
CA THR A 184 -25.13 11.54 16.80
C THR A 184 -24.27 10.28 16.77
N GLY A 185 -23.26 10.22 17.65
CA GLY A 185 -22.40 9.04 17.78
C GLY A 185 -21.01 9.37 18.29
N VAL A 186 -20.20 8.33 18.43
CA VAL A 186 -18.78 8.41 18.78
C VAL A 186 -17.98 7.89 17.59
N PHE A 187 -17.11 8.73 17.05
CA PHE A 187 -16.33 8.44 15.86
C PHE A 187 -14.85 8.51 16.18
N ILE A 188 -14.15 7.41 15.97
CA ILE A 188 -12.71 7.31 16.21
C ILE A 188 -12.03 7.13 14.86
N GLY A 189 -11.03 7.93 14.56
CA GLY A 189 -10.15 7.71 13.40
C GLY A 189 -8.78 7.29 13.88
N THR A 190 -8.17 6.33 13.18
CA THR A 190 -6.79 5.91 13.46
C THR A 190 -5.97 5.92 12.18
N ASP A 191 -4.72 6.39 12.26
CA ASP A 191 -3.75 6.34 11.17
C ASP A 191 -2.39 5.86 11.68
N GLY A 192 -1.71 5.10 10.83
CA GLY A 192 -0.35 4.63 11.00
C GLY A 192 0.54 5.16 9.87
N SER A 193 1.65 5.77 10.22
CA SER A 193 2.66 6.27 9.27
C SER A 193 4.00 5.58 9.48
N LEU A 194 4.59 5.11 8.38
CA LEU A 194 5.96 4.61 8.32
C LEU A 194 6.92 5.75 7.96
N HIS A 195 7.97 5.93 8.76
CA HIS A 195 8.96 6.98 8.57
C HIS A 195 10.34 6.39 8.33
N ARG A 196 11.14 7.10 7.54
CA ARG A 196 12.55 6.81 7.29
C ARG A 196 13.38 8.02 7.67
N LEU A 197 14.43 7.79 8.43
CA LEU A 197 15.41 8.79 8.81
C LEU A 197 16.79 8.32 8.35
N ASP A 198 17.32 9.02 7.35
CA ASP A 198 18.66 8.78 6.81
C ASP A 198 19.63 9.76 7.46
N LEU A 199 20.55 9.25 8.28
CA LEU A 199 21.57 10.05 8.94
C LEU A 199 22.91 9.84 8.23
N VAL A 200 23.47 10.92 7.69
CA VAL A 200 24.80 10.91 7.08
C VAL A 200 25.75 11.69 7.98
N PHE A 201 26.82 11.04 8.41
CA PHE A 201 27.84 11.65 9.24
C PHE A 201 29.23 11.14 8.86
N GLN A 202 30.26 11.90 9.21
CA GLN A 202 31.64 11.58 8.86
C GLN A 202 32.41 11.20 10.13
N ILE A 203 32.96 9.98 10.16
CA ILE A 203 33.90 9.54 11.18
C ILE A 203 35.31 9.66 10.56
N PHE A 204 36.08 10.65 10.99
CA PHE A 204 37.38 11.01 10.40
C PHE A 204 37.30 11.30 8.89
N ARG A 205 37.71 10.38 8.02
CA ARG A 205 37.62 10.47 6.54
C ARG A 205 36.65 9.45 5.94
N ILE A 206 35.94 8.70 6.79
CA ILE A 206 35.03 7.64 6.37
C ILE A 206 33.60 8.21 6.45
N PRO A 207 32.89 8.36 5.32
CA PRO A 207 31.46 8.65 5.36
C PRO A 207 30.72 7.44 5.92
N ALA A 208 29.87 7.67 6.91
CA ALA A 208 28.98 6.69 7.51
C ALA A 208 27.53 7.11 7.27
N MET A 209 26.68 6.12 7.00
CA MET A 209 25.25 6.29 6.79
C MET A 209 24.50 5.34 7.72
N MET A 210 23.44 5.84 8.34
CA MET A 210 22.53 5.06 9.17
C MET A 210 21.12 5.28 8.68
N ASN A 211 20.45 4.19 8.28
CA ASN A 211 19.08 4.22 7.75
C ASN A 211 18.14 3.65 8.80
N LEU A 212 17.39 4.53 9.45
CA LEU A 212 16.46 4.17 10.50
C LEU A 212 15.05 4.11 9.95
N VAL A 213 14.36 3.01 10.23
CA VAL A 213 12.94 2.85 9.95
C VAL A 213 12.19 2.83 11.27
N PHE A 214 11.16 3.67 11.38
CA PHE A 214 10.31 3.73 12.57
C PHE A 214 8.86 4.00 12.18
N THR A 215 7.94 3.63 13.06
CA THR A 215 6.49 3.82 12.84
C THR A 215 5.92 4.80 13.87
N SER A 216 4.89 5.53 13.47
CA SER A 216 4.10 6.39 14.35
C SER A 216 2.64 6.15 14.06
N ALA A 217 1.79 6.21 15.07
CA ALA A 217 0.35 6.13 14.88
C ALA A 217 -0.38 7.11 15.79
N ALA A 218 -1.56 7.55 15.37
CA ALA A 218 -2.41 8.41 16.17
C ALA A 218 -3.87 8.02 16.03
N ALA A 219 -4.62 8.17 17.11
CA ALA A 219 -6.06 8.00 17.17
C ALA A 219 -6.70 9.31 17.63
N VAL A 220 -7.78 9.71 16.98
CA VAL A 220 -8.57 10.88 17.32
C VAL A 220 -10.02 10.47 17.50
N LYS A 221 -10.56 10.71 18.69
CA LYS A 221 -11.97 10.44 19.04
C LYS A 221 -12.77 11.73 18.98
N ILE A 222 -13.94 11.67 18.36
CA ILE A 222 -14.89 12.76 18.26
C ILE A 222 -16.26 12.25 18.70
N ALA A 223 -16.86 12.87 19.71
CA ALA A 223 -18.25 12.61 20.08
C ALA A 223 -19.14 13.74 19.54
N ILE A 224 -20.27 13.38 18.94
CA ILE A 224 -21.23 14.33 18.35
C ILE A 224 -22.63 13.99 18.88
N LYS A 225 -23.41 15.01 19.25
CA LYS A 225 -24.83 14.88 19.58
C LYS A 225 -25.62 15.95 18.85
N ASN A 226 -26.58 15.53 18.04
CA ASN A 226 -27.42 16.42 17.23
C ASN A 226 -26.62 17.43 16.39
N GLY A 227 -25.48 16.99 15.83
CA GLY A 227 -24.59 17.82 15.02
C GLY A 227 -23.57 18.66 15.79
N GLU A 228 -23.65 18.70 17.11
CA GLU A 228 -22.72 19.46 17.93
C GLU A 228 -21.65 18.55 18.52
N LYS A 229 -20.38 18.98 18.40
CA LYS A 229 -19.26 18.27 19.00
C LYS A 229 -19.36 18.37 20.53
N ILE A 230 -19.33 17.22 21.19
CA ILE A 230 -19.23 17.13 22.65
C ILE A 230 -17.76 17.35 23.04
N PRO A 231 -17.47 18.23 24.02
CA PRO A 231 -16.12 18.38 24.57
C PRO A 231 -15.63 17.09 25.22
N ILE A 232 -14.40 16.68 24.88
CA ILE A 232 -13.69 15.56 25.48
C ILE A 232 -12.36 16.11 25.99
N GLU A 233 -11.91 15.67 27.16
CA GLU A 233 -10.59 16.05 27.66
C GLU A 233 -9.48 15.66 26.65
N PRO A 234 -8.51 16.54 26.35
CA PRO A 234 -7.53 16.29 25.28
C PRO A 234 -6.76 14.96 25.40
N LYS A 235 -6.53 14.48 26.63
CA LYS A 235 -5.88 13.20 26.93
C LYS A 235 -6.70 11.97 26.50
N ASP A 236 -8.02 12.12 26.48
CA ASP A 236 -8.99 11.07 26.13
C ASP A 236 -9.47 11.22 24.69
N GLU A 237 -9.32 12.41 24.10
CA GLU A 237 -9.63 12.75 22.71
C GLU A 237 -8.54 12.27 21.74
N ILE A 238 -7.26 12.52 22.04
CA ILE A 238 -6.14 12.24 21.15
C ILE A 238 -5.17 11.26 21.81
N LYS A 239 -4.95 10.12 21.15
CA LYS A 239 -3.92 9.15 21.54
C LYS A 239 -2.84 9.10 20.47
N ARG A 240 -1.58 9.01 20.90
CA ARG A 240 -0.43 8.92 19.99
C ARG A 240 0.47 7.76 20.42
N ARG A 241 1.04 7.07 19.46
CA ARG A 241 2.11 6.07 19.63
C ARG A 241 3.26 6.41 18.66
N PRO A 242 4.54 6.23 19.01
CA PRO A 242 5.10 5.70 20.26
C PRO A 242 5.69 6.75 21.23
N ALA A 243 5.52 6.55 22.54
CA ALA A 243 6.19 7.28 23.61
C ALA A 243 7.58 6.69 23.89
N TYR A 244 8.64 7.25 23.27
CA TYR A 244 10.09 6.96 23.39
C TYR A 244 10.59 5.51 23.18
N PRO A 245 11.74 5.30 22.47
CA PRO A 245 12.47 4.03 22.49
C PRO A 245 13.44 4.05 23.67
N LEU A 246 13.20 3.25 24.71
CA LEU A 246 14.18 3.10 25.78
C LEU A 246 14.47 1.62 26.01
N TYR A 247 15.60 1.25 25.41
CA TYR A 247 16.49 0.15 25.76
C TYR A 247 16.16 -1.26 25.22
N SER A 248 17.03 -1.67 24.28
CA SER A 248 17.56 -3.02 24.06
C SER A 248 16.55 -4.17 23.91
N ALA A 249 16.51 -4.74 22.70
CA ALA A 249 15.88 -6.01 22.28
C ALA A 249 14.49 -5.98 21.59
N GLU A 250 14.24 -4.94 20.77
CA GLU A 250 13.15 -4.73 19.77
C GLU A 250 11.94 -3.85 20.16
N GLU A 251 11.51 -2.96 19.25
CA GLU A 251 10.27 -3.10 18.42
C GLU A 251 9.88 -1.83 17.61
N TYR A 252 10.51 -0.65 17.76
CA TYR A 252 10.01 0.56 17.05
C TYR A 252 11.07 1.49 16.42
N VAL A 253 12.33 1.09 16.34
CA VAL A 253 13.34 1.68 15.45
C VAL A 253 14.30 0.55 15.05
N GLU A 254 14.43 0.27 13.75
CA GLU A 254 15.28 -0.83 13.29
C GLU A 254 16.13 -0.44 12.07
N GLU A 255 17.41 -0.78 12.12
CA GLU A 255 18.26 -0.80 10.92
C GLU A 255 18.02 -2.12 10.18
N LEU A 256 17.06 -2.12 9.26
CA LEU A 256 16.59 -3.35 8.59
C LEU A 256 17.71 -4.10 7.86
N GLY A 257 18.75 -3.41 7.37
CA GLY A 257 19.88 -4.05 6.70
C GLY A 257 20.79 -4.86 7.63
N THR A 258 20.89 -4.46 8.89
CA THR A 258 21.70 -5.17 9.89
C THR A 258 20.89 -6.25 10.58
N ALA A 259 19.60 -6.00 10.84
CA ALA A 259 18.71 -7.00 11.44
C ALA A 259 18.34 -8.13 10.47
N PHE A 260 18.17 -7.81 9.18
CA PHE A 260 17.80 -8.76 8.14
C PHE A 260 18.78 -8.74 6.96
N PRO A 261 20.06 -9.08 7.17
CA PRO A 261 21.10 -8.97 6.14
C PRO A 261 20.90 -9.96 4.99
N HIS A 262 20.08 -11.00 5.21
CA HIS A 262 19.77 -12.05 4.24
C HIS A 262 18.51 -11.75 3.42
N LEU A 263 17.77 -10.69 3.75
CA LEU A 263 16.55 -10.30 3.03
C LEU A 263 16.84 -9.32 1.90
N SER A 264 16.13 -9.49 0.78
CA SER A 264 16.08 -8.47 -0.26
C SER A 264 15.48 -7.16 0.30
N GLU A 265 15.74 -6.05 -0.38
CA GLU A 265 15.15 -4.76 0.02
C GLU A 265 13.61 -4.79 0.01
N SER A 266 13.01 -5.44 -1.00
CA SER A 266 11.57 -5.66 -1.03
C SER A 266 11.07 -6.42 0.19
N ALA A 267 11.77 -7.48 0.62
CA ALA A 267 11.39 -8.26 1.79
C ALA A 267 11.56 -7.45 3.10
N ARG A 268 12.61 -6.62 3.19
CA ARG A 268 12.79 -5.67 4.31
C ARG A 268 11.68 -4.62 4.37
N ASN A 269 11.25 -4.09 3.23
CA ASN A 269 10.10 -3.19 3.16
C ASN A 269 8.82 -3.87 3.65
N MET A 270 8.60 -5.15 3.34
CA MET A 270 7.46 -5.90 3.86
C MET A 270 7.50 -6.06 5.38
N VAL A 271 8.67 -6.26 5.98
CA VAL A 271 8.82 -6.26 7.45
C VAL A 271 8.37 -4.93 8.03
N ALA A 272 8.79 -3.81 7.44
CA ALA A 272 8.39 -2.48 7.88
C ALA A 272 6.86 -2.26 7.82
N TYR A 273 6.18 -2.75 6.78
CA TYR A 273 4.72 -2.73 6.71
C TYR A 273 4.07 -3.63 7.77
N THR A 274 4.61 -4.82 8.03
CA THR A 274 4.11 -5.69 9.11
C THR A 274 4.30 -5.05 10.48
N MET A 275 5.40 -4.32 10.72
CA MET A 275 5.57 -3.55 11.95
C MET A 275 4.55 -2.41 12.07
N LEU A 276 4.20 -1.76 10.96
CA LEU A 276 3.14 -0.76 10.93
C LEU A 276 1.79 -1.37 11.29
N ASP A 277 1.44 -2.52 10.70
CA ASP A 277 0.20 -3.25 11.01
C ASP A 277 0.09 -3.53 12.52
N ILE A 278 1.18 -4.00 13.16
CA ILE A 278 1.19 -4.27 14.61
C ILE A 278 0.86 -3.00 15.41
N VAL A 279 1.54 -1.89 15.13
CA VAL A 279 1.33 -0.63 15.87
C VAL A 279 -0.08 -0.11 15.67
N HIS A 280 -0.58 -0.16 14.44
CA HIS A 280 -1.89 0.34 14.10
C HIS A 280 -2.98 -0.47 14.78
N PHE A 281 -2.94 -1.81 14.67
CA PHE A 281 -3.91 -2.67 15.36
C PHE A 281 -3.82 -2.59 16.88
N GLU A 282 -2.63 -2.38 17.46
CA GLU A 282 -2.52 -2.14 18.91
C GLU A 282 -3.18 -0.83 19.34
N LEU A 283 -3.02 0.23 18.54
CA LEU A 283 -3.70 1.50 18.76
C LEU A 283 -5.22 1.36 18.60
N ASP A 284 -5.69 0.60 17.61
CA ASP A 284 -7.11 0.32 17.42
C ASP A 284 -7.69 -0.42 18.61
N HIS A 285 -6.99 -1.46 19.06
CA HIS A 285 -7.37 -2.25 20.23
C HIS A 285 -7.48 -1.36 21.49
N GLU A 286 -6.51 -0.46 21.72
CA GLU A 286 -6.58 0.49 22.83
C GLU A 286 -7.74 1.49 22.67
N SER A 287 -7.97 1.97 21.45
CA SER A 287 -9.00 2.96 21.14
C SER A 287 -10.40 2.38 21.36
N ILE A 288 -10.63 1.12 20.98
CA ILE A 288 -11.88 0.40 21.24
C ILE A 288 -12.15 0.30 22.74
N ARG A 289 -11.14 -0.10 23.55
CA ARG A 289 -11.31 -0.20 25.02
C ARG A 289 -11.70 1.12 25.67
N THR A 290 -11.24 2.22 25.11
CA THR A 290 -11.46 3.56 25.66
C THR A 290 -12.49 4.38 24.88
N ALA A 291 -13.30 3.73 24.05
CA ALA A 291 -14.23 4.43 23.17
C ALA A 291 -15.22 5.30 23.96
N SER A 292 -15.70 4.80 25.10
CA SER A 292 -16.65 5.52 25.96
C SER A 292 -16.00 6.35 27.08
N VAL A 293 -14.67 6.31 27.21
CA VAL A 293 -13.96 7.05 28.28
C VAL A 293 -14.03 8.56 28.03
N GLY A 294 -14.30 9.35 29.07
CA GLY A 294 -14.47 10.80 29.00
C GLY A 294 -15.83 11.27 28.49
N ILE A 295 -16.75 10.34 28.20
CA ILE A 295 -18.14 10.61 27.79
C ILE A 295 -19.13 9.70 28.52
N GLU A 296 -18.75 9.14 29.68
CA GLU A 296 -19.46 8.07 30.40
C GLU A 296 -20.89 8.49 30.78
N GLU A 297 -21.08 9.74 31.22
CA GLU A 297 -22.39 10.25 31.62
C GLU A 297 -23.36 10.42 30.44
N GLN A 298 -22.84 10.42 29.20
CA GLN A 298 -23.59 10.68 27.97
C GLN A 298 -23.59 9.46 27.04
N SER A 299 -22.83 8.41 27.35
CA SER A 299 -22.55 7.31 26.43
C SER A 299 -23.78 6.50 26.05
N SER A 300 -24.82 6.48 26.89
CA SER A 300 -26.09 5.80 26.56
C SER A 300 -26.82 6.44 25.37
N ASP A 301 -26.64 7.75 25.18
CA ASP A 301 -27.30 8.52 24.13
C ASP A 301 -26.45 8.62 22.85
N LEU A 302 -25.17 8.23 22.92
CA LEU A 302 -24.19 8.39 21.85
C LEU A 302 -23.95 7.08 21.12
N ASN A 303 -24.96 6.66 20.35
CA ASN A 303 -24.87 5.52 19.46
C ASN A 303 -25.03 5.95 18.01
N PRO A 304 -24.28 5.35 17.07
CA PRO A 304 -23.33 4.25 17.25
C PRO A 304 -21.93 4.71 17.68
N ILE A 305 -21.09 3.74 18.06
CA ILE A 305 -19.64 3.91 18.15
C ILE A 305 -19.02 3.29 16.90
N ILE A 306 -18.27 4.09 16.13
CA ILE A 306 -17.60 3.65 14.90
C ILE A 306 -16.12 4.01 14.96
N LEU A 307 -15.25 3.03 14.71
CA LEU A 307 -13.82 3.23 14.54
C LEU A 307 -13.47 3.06 13.05
N PHE A 308 -12.98 4.13 12.45
CA PHE A 308 -12.45 4.19 11.09
C PHE A 308 -10.92 4.05 11.11
N HIS A 309 -10.43 2.89 10.71
CA HIS A 309 -9.03 2.54 10.57
C HIS A 309 -8.53 2.93 9.16
N ASP A 310 -7.49 3.76 9.06
CA ASP A 310 -6.88 4.13 7.76
C ASP A 310 -6.05 2.97 7.19
N GLY A 311 -6.70 2.07 6.46
CA GLY A 311 -6.09 0.83 5.99
C GLY A 311 -7.07 -0.31 5.87
N ARG A 312 -6.53 -1.53 5.78
CA ARG A 312 -7.31 -2.76 5.69
C ARG A 312 -7.64 -3.29 7.08
N VAL A 313 -8.78 -3.95 7.24
CA VAL A 313 -9.11 -4.64 8.50
C VAL A 313 -8.31 -5.93 8.69
N THR A 314 -7.55 -6.35 7.67
CA THR A 314 -6.65 -7.49 7.70
C THR A 314 -5.21 -7.06 7.48
N PRO A 315 -4.22 -7.75 8.11
CA PRO A 315 -2.81 -7.44 7.89
C PRO A 315 -2.41 -7.53 6.42
N SER A 316 -1.38 -6.78 6.04
CA SER A 316 -0.85 -6.74 4.67
C SER A 316 -0.30 -8.09 4.22
N ASN A 317 0.21 -8.89 5.17
CA ASN A 317 0.75 -10.24 4.96
C ASN A 317 0.07 -11.23 5.90
N ILE A 318 -0.63 -12.21 5.32
CA ILE A 318 -1.29 -13.29 6.08
C ILE A 318 -1.05 -14.67 5.45
N HIS A 319 -0.21 -14.77 4.41
CA HIS A 319 0.05 -16.06 3.77
C HIS A 319 0.96 -16.92 4.65
N TYR A 320 0.69 -18.23 4.75
CA TYR A 320 1.44 -19.12 5.65
C TYR A 320 2.94 -19.21 5.31
N LEU A 321 3.33 -18.92 4.06
CA LEU A 321 4.75 -18.85 3.67
C LEU A 321 5.47 -17.64 4.28
N ASP A 322 4.76 -16.58 4.65
CA ASP A 322 5.33 -15.45 5.40
C ASP A 322 5.58 -15.79 6.87
N LEU A 323 5.11 -16.96 7.31
CA LEU A 323 5.33 -17.56 8.63
C LEU A 323 6.40 -18.67 8.59
N LEU A 324 7.09 -18.84 7.45
CA LEU A 324 8.22 -19.75 7.34
C LEU A 324 9.33 -19.33 8.31
N GLY A 325 9.79 -20.27 9.14
CA GLY A 325 10.76 -20.01 10.20
C GLY A 325 10.16 -19.87 11.60
N LEU A 326 8.82 -19.78 11.73
CA LEU A 326 8.16 -19.87 13.04
C LEU A 326 8.44 -21.22 13.73
N HIS A 327 8.36 -22.30 12.93
CA HIS A 327 8.86 -23.63 13.28
C HIS A 327 9.75 -24.11 12.13
N PRO A 328 11.10 -24.07 12.27
CA PRO A 328 12.00 -24.55 11.22
C PRO A 328 11.67 -25.98 10.81
N ARG A 329 11.53 -26.26 9.52
CA ARG A 329 11.16 -27.60 9.05
C ARG A 329 12.31 -28.60 9.28
N PRO A 330 12.01 -29.88 9.54
CA PRO A 330 13.03 -30.92 9.62
C PRO A 330 13.88 -30.96 8.35
N GLY A 331 15.21 -30.89 8.47
CA GLY A 331 16.13 -30.89 7.34
C GLY A 331 16.36 -29.53 6.67
N HIS A 332 15.73 -28.45 7.15
CA HIS A 332 15.84 -27.10 6.58
C HIS A 332 16.33 -26.07 7.62
N PRO A 333 17.60 -26.14 8.06
CA PRO A 333 18.14 -25.20 9.05
C PRO A 333 18.13 -23.74 8.59
N GLU A 334 18.10 -23.49 7.28
CA GLU A 334 18.02 -22.16 6.67
C GLU A 334 16.71 -21.41 7.01
N ASP A 335 15.62 -22.13 7.30
CA ASP A 335 14.33 -21.52 7.68
C ASP A 335 14.47 -20.66 8.95
N ARG A 336 15.45 -20.96 9.83
CA ARG A 336 15.72 -20.19 11.06
C ARG A 336 16.05 -18.73 10.79
N ALA A 337 16.66 -18.42 9.64
CA ALA A 337 17.00 -17.05 9.28
C ALA A 337 15.73 -16.17 9.18
N LEU A 338 14.59 -16.76 8.82
CA LEU A 338 13.32 -16.07 8.63
C LEU A 338 12.48 -15.93 9.91
N GLY A 339 12.93 -16.53 11.02
CA GLY A 339 12.13 -16.65 12.25
C GLY A 339 11.63 -15.32 12.81
N LEU A 340 12.47 -14.28 12.79
CA LEU A 340 12.08 -12.96 13.29
C LEU A 340 10.94 -12.34 12.45
N ARG A 341 11.06 -12.40 11.12
CA ARG A 341 10.00 -11.95 10.21
C ARG A 341 8.71 -12.74 10.45
N ALA A 342 8.81 -14.06 10.57
CA ALA A 342 7.65 -14.93 10.82
C ALA A 342 6.95 -14.58 12.15
N MET A 343 7.71 -14.30 13.21
CA MET A 343 7.17 -13.88 14.51
C MET A 343 6.39 -12.56 14.40
N LYS A 344 6.93 -11.56 13.68
CA LYS A 344 6.21 -10.28 13.48
C LYS A 344 4.95 -10.46 12.66
N THR A 345 4.99 -11.24 11.58
CA THR A 345 3.79 -11.56 10.79
C THR A 345 2.74 -12.26 11.64
N TRP A 346 3.16 -13.21 12.50
CA TRP A 346 2.26 -13.90 13.42
C TRP A 346 1.62 -12.95 14.44
N GLN A 347 2.41 -12.04 15.01
CA GLN A 347 1.94 -11.01 15.93
C GLN A 347 0.91 -10.08 15.28
N ALA A 348 1.16 -9.62 14.05
CA ALA A 348 0.20 -8.79 13.30
C ALA A 348 -1.14 -9.53 13.11
N LEU A 349 -1.09 -10.83 12.77
CA LEU A 349 -2.28 -11.67 12.63
C LEU A 349 -3.06 -11.81 13.95
N ILE A 350 -2.37 -12.06 15.06
CA ILE A 350 -2.99 -12.11 16.40
C ILE A 350 -3.69 -10.78 16.70
N ARG A 351 -3.00 -9.65 16.52
CA ARG A 351 -3.55 -8.31 16.82
C ARG A 351 -4.79 -7.99 16.01
N ALA A 352 -4.81 -8.30 14.72
CA ALA A 352 -6.01 -8.09 13.89
C ALA A 352 -7.21 -8.90 14.39
N VAL A 353 -7.00 -10.17 14.78
CA VAL A 353 -8.06 -11.01 15.35
C VAL A 353 -8.52 -10.51 16.72
N GLU A 354 -7.60 -10.02 17.56
CA GLU A 354 -7.92 -9.42 18.86
C GLU A 354 -8.77 -8.16 18.69
N VAL A 355 -8.40 -7.26 17.77
CA VAL A 355 -9.16 -6.04 17.44
C VAL A 355 -10.58 -6.39 17.02
N ARG A 356 -10.74 -7.36 16.10
CA ARG A 356 -12.06 -7.83 15.68
C ARG A 356 -12.91 -8.28 16.87
N ASN A 357 -12.39 -9.23 17.66
CA ASN A 357 -13.16 -9.81 18.77
C ASN A 357 -13.49 -8.75 19.83
N LEU A 358 -12.57 -7.81 20.06
CA LEU A 358 -12.75 -6.73 21.00
C LEU A 358 -13.84 -5.74 20.52
N ALA A 359 -13.81 -5.37 19.23
CA ALA A 359 -14.82 -4.51 18.62
C ALA A 359 -16.21 -5.12 18.74
N GLU A 360 -16.35 -6.41 18.44
CA GLU A 360 -17.59 -7.17 18.63
C GLU A 360 -18.05 -7.16 20.09
N THR A 361 -17.15 -7.45 21.03
CA THR A 361 -17.45 -7.47 22.47
C THR A 361 -17.90 -6.10 23.01
N HIS A 362 -17.36 -5.02 22.47
CA HIS A 362 -17.66 -3.64 22.92
C HIS A 362 -18.75 -2.96 22.08
N GLY A 363 -19.36 -3.65 21.11
CA GLY A 363 -20.37 -3.06 20.23
C GLY A 363 -19.82 -1.93 19.34
N VAL A 364 -18.52 -1.95 19.03
CA VAL A 364 -17.88 -0.95 18.17
C VAL A 364 -17.90 -1.44 16.73
N THR A 365 -18.38 -0.58 15.82
CA THR A 365 -18.29 -0.84 14.38
C THR A 365 -16.87 -0.54 13.90
N TYR A 366 -16.08 -1.59 13.65
CA TYR A 366 -14.70 -1.47 13.17
C TYR A 366 -14.66 -1.49 11.64
N VAL A 367 -14.14 -0.42 11.04
CA VAL A 367 -14.19 -0.16 9.60
C VAL A 367 -12.82 0.21 9.08
N GLY A 368 -12.28 -0.56 8.14
CA GLY A 368 -11.10 -0.17 7.37
C GLY A 368 -11.47 0.77 6.23
N VAL A 369 -10.71 1.84 6.03
CA VAL A 369 -10.87 2.82 4.96
C VAL A 369 -9.61 2.81 4.11
N VAL A 370 -9.70 2.21 2.93
CA VAL A 370 -8.58 2.03 2.01
C VAL A 370 -8.70 3.06 0.88
N LYS A 371 -7.82 4.07 0.94
CA LYS A 371 -7.74 5.17 -0.05
C LYS A 371 -7.25 4.70 -1.43
N ARG A 372 -6.38 3.68 -1.46
CA ARG A 372 -5.74 3.15 -2.68
C ARG A 372 -5.87 1.64 -2.75
N PRO A 373 -7.06 1.11 -3.05
CA PRO A 373 -7.28 -0.32 -3.14
C PRO A 373 -6.48 -0.94 -4.29
N VAL A 374 -5.91 -2.11 -4.02
CA VAL A 374 -4.97 -2.80 -4.93
C VAL A 374 -5.63 -4.01 -5.60
N LYS A 375 -6.68 -4.56 -4.99
CA LYS A 375 -7.36 -5.78 -5.48
C LYS A 375 -8.53 -5.39 -6.40
N PRO A 376 -8.56 -5.83 -7.68
CA PRO A 376 -9.45 -5.25 -8.67
C PRO A 376 -10.65 -6.17 -9.02
N TYR A 377 -11.52 -6.52 -8.07
CA TYR A 377 -12.62 -7.47 -8.33
C TYR A 377 -13.74 -6.86 -9.18
N PHE A 378 -14.14 -5.62 -8.90
CA PHE A 378 -15.13 -4.92 -9.72
C PHE A 378 -14.60 -4.55 -11.09
N ALA A 379 -13.31 -4.24 -11.20
CA ALA A 379 -12.66 -3.96 -12.46
C ALA A 379 -12.79 -5.15 -13.42
N LEU A 380 -12.68 -6.40 -12.95
CA LEU A 380 -12.87 -7.58 -13.80
C LEU A 380 -14.25 -7.62 -14.46
N MET A 381 -15.30 -7.30 -13.68
CA MET A 381 -16.69 -7.25 -14.14
C MET A 381 -16.95 -6.07 -15.08
N VAL A 382 -16.46 -4.88 -14.71
CA VAL A 382 -16.62 -3.67 -15.54
C VAL A 382 -15.86 -3.80 -16.85
N ASP A 383 -14.64 -4.35 -16.81
CA ASP A 383 -13.82 -4.61 -18.00
C ASP A 383 -14.51 -5.59 -18.97
N LYS A 384 -15.25 -6.57 -18.44
CA LYS A 384 -16.03 -7.53 -19.25
C LYS A 384 -17.13 -6.81 -20.01
N ILE A 385 -17.93 -6.01 -19.31
CA ILE A 385 -19.01 -5.22 -19.93
C ILE A 385 -18.45 -4.25 -20.97
N LEU A 386 -17.35 -3.57 -20.63
CA LEU A 386 -16.67 -2.65 -21.52
C LEU A 386 -16.21 -3.35 -22.81
N HIS A 387 -15.65 -4.55 -22.68
CA HIS A 387 -15.23 -5.36 -23.82
C HIS A 387 -16.41 -5.76 -24.71
N GLU A 388 -17.46 -6.32 -24.12
CA GLU A 388 -18.61 -6.87 -24.84
C GLU A 388 -19.47 -5.81 -25.52
N ASN A 389 -19.58 -4.61 -24.93
CA ASN A 389 -20.56 -3.60 -25.35
C ASN A 389 -19.94 -2.39 -26.05
N PHE A 390 -18.63 -2.16 -25.87
CA PHE A 390 -18.00 -0.90 -26.30
C PHE A 390 -16.67 -1.10 -27.02
N ASN A 391 -16.32 -2.33 -27.43
CA ASN A 391 -15.04 -2.66 -28.09
C ASN A 391 -13.81 -2.21 -27.28
N PHE A 392 -13.92 -2.15 -25.95
CA PHE A 392 -12.79 -1.85 -25.08
C PHE A 392 -11.88 -3.10 -24.99
N PRO A 393 -10.55 -2.99 -25.15
CA PRO A 393 -9.69 -4.15 -25.02
C PRO A 393 -9.74 -4.74 -23.59
N ARG A 394 -9.84 -6.07 -23.49
CA ARG A 394 -9.83 -6.79 -22.20
C ARG A 394 -8.51 -6.57 -21.46
N GLY A 395 -8.55 -6.43 -20.13
CA GLY A 395 -7.36 -6.32 -19.29
C GLY A 395 -6.77 -4.91 -19.17
N GLU A 396 -7.46 -3.91 -19.71
CA GLU A 396 -7.05 -2.51 -19.65
C GLU A 396 -7.52 -1.85 -18.33
N LEU A 397 -8.65 -2.27 -17.77
CA LEU A 397 -9.12 -1.80 -16.47
C LEU A 397 -8.59 -2.72 -15.35
N ARG A 398 -7.55 -2.25 -14.64
CA ARG A 398 -6.77 -3.07 -13.68
C ARG A 398 -6.93 -2.69 -12.21
N ASN A 399 -7.72 -1.67 -11.89
CA ASN A 399 -7.92 -1.21 -10.52
C ASN A 399 -9.38 -0.83 -10.28
N ASP A 400 -9.96 -1.33 -9.18
CA ASP A 400 -11.32 -1.00 -8.74
C ASP A 400 -11.50 0.49 -8.49
N THR A 401 -10.51 1.21 -7.98
CA THR A 401 -10.60 2.67 -7.79
C THR A 401 -10.98 3.37 -9.09
N ILE A 402 -10.35 2.95 -10.21
CA ILE A 402 -10.66 3.51 -11.53
C ILE A 402 -12.04 3.05 -11.94
N ALA A 403 -12.34 1.74 -11.88
CA ALA A 403 -13.63 1.19 -12.25
C ALA A 403 -14.80 1.88 -11.52
N MET A 404 -14.68 2.03 -10.20
CA MET A 404 -15.66 2.64 -9.33
C MET A 404 -15.76 4.15 -9.53
N SER A 405 -14.65 4.84 -9.81
CA SER A 405 -14.68 6.26 -10.17
C SER A 405 -15.37 6.53 -11.52
N LEU A 406 -15.42 5.54 -12.41
CA LEU A 406 -16.19 5.63 -13.65
C LEU A 406 -17.69 5.49 -13.37
N ILE A 407 -18.08 4.55 -12.50
CA ILE A 407 -19.49 4.18 -12.34
C ILE A 407 -20.21 4.92 -11.22
N LEU A 408 -19.57 5.21 -10.09
CA LEU A 408 -20.24 5.77 -8.91
C LEU A 408 -20.32 7.30 -8.96
N GLU A 409 -21.48 7.84 -8.60
CA GLU A 409 -21.70 9.26 -8.33
C GLU A 409 -21.62 9.58 -6.83
N PRO A 410 -21.43 10.85 -6.44
CA PRO A 410 -21.40 11.23 -5.03
C PRO A 410 -22.64 10.73 -4.28
N GLY A 411 -22.43 10.11 -3.11
CA GLY A 411 -23.48 9.49 -2.31
C GLY A 411 -23.83 8.05 -2.72
N GLU A 412 -23.19 7.51 -3.77
CA GLU A 412 -23.39 6.13 -4.19
C GLU A 412 -22.28 5.20 -3.71
N SER A 413 -22.66 3.95 -3.44
CA SER A 413 -21.74 2.86 -3.18
C SER A 413 -21.87 1.73 -4.21
N SER A 414 -20.83 0.90 -4.29
CA SER A 414 -20.94 -0.42 -4.90
C SER A 414 -21.78 -1.36 -4.02
N CYS A 415 -22.20 -2.49 -4.57
CA CYS A 415 -22.63 -3.62 -3.77
C CYS A 415 -21.50 -4.18 -2.89
N PRO A 416 -21.83 -4.93 -1.82
CA PRO A 416 -20.83 -5.55 -0.96
C PRO A 416 -20.25 -6.85 -1.57
N LEU A 417 -18.95 -7.05 -1.34
CA LEU A 417 -18.20 -8.27 -1.65
C LEU A 417 -17.75 -8.93 -0.34
N SER A 418 -17.97 -10.23 -0.20
CA SER A 418 -17.34 -11.01 0.87
C SER A 418 -15.97 -11.49 0.41
N ILE A 419 -14.97 -11.32 1.27
CA ILE A 419 -13.61 -11.85 1.10
C ILE A 419 -13.37 -12.88 2.19
N ASN A 420 -13.00 -14.10 1.79
CA ASN A 420 -12.69 -15.19 2.71
C ASN A 420 -11.17 -15.50 2.73
N PRO A 421 -10.40 -14.94 3.69
CA PRO A 421 -8.96 -15.19 3.79
C PRO A 421 -8.59 -16.67 3.94
N ARG A 422 -9.43 -17.48 4.62
CA ARG A 422 -9.19 -18.92 4.72
C ARG A 422 -9.21 -19.55 3.34
N GLN A 423 -10.22 -19.27 2.53
CA GLN A 423 -10.31 -19.84 1.19
C GLN A 423 -9.19 -19.33 0.28
N ILE A 424 -8.81 -18.05 0.38
CA ILE A 424 -7.67 -17.49 -0.38
C ILE A 424 -6.36 -18.23 -0.09
N ASN A 425 -6.06 -18.48 1.19
CA ASN A 425 -4.76 -19.01 1.60
C ASN A 425 -4.73 -20.54 1.75
N LEU A 426 -5.88 -21.18 1.93
CA LEU A 426 -6.04 -22.61 2.25
C LEU A 426 -7.12 -23.30 1.39
N GLY A 427 -7.53 -22.71 0.26
CA GLY A 427 -8.68 -23.17 -0.53
C GLY A 427 -8.48 -24.49 -1.28
N THR A 428 -7.28 -25.08 -1.26
CA THR A 428 -7.00 -26.37 -1.90
C THR A 428 -6.35 -27.35 -0.92
N PRO A 429 -6.55 -28.67 -1.08
CA PRO A 429 -5.90 -29.68 -0.24
C PRO A 429 -4.37 -29.57 -0.21
N GLN A 430 -3.77 -29.17 -1.34
CA GLN A 430 -2.32 -28.96 -1.44
C GLN A 430 -1.85 -27.79 -0.59
N LEU A 431 -2.60 -26.67 -0.58
CA LEU A 431 -2.30 -25.52 0.27
C LEU A 431 -2.51 -25.84 1.75
N GLU A 432 -3.56 -26.58 2.11
CA GLU A 432 -3.76 -27.05 3.49
C GLU A 432 -2.62 -27.95 3.96
N SER A 433 -2.19 -28.92 3.15
CA SER A 433 -1.05 -29.78 3.48
C SER A 433 0.24 -28.98 3.64
N SER A 434 0.53 -28.08 2.69
CA SER A 434 1.73 -27.25 2.76
C SER A 434 1.73 -26.30 3.96
N ALA A 435 0.58 -25.72 4.29
CA ALA A 435 0.45 -24.86 5.45
C ALA A 435 0.64 -25.65 6.76
N ASN A 436 0.11 -26.86 6.83
CA ASN A 436 0.31 -27.75 7.97
C ASN A 436 1.79 -28.13 8.16
N ASP A 437 2.52 -28.37 7.07
CA ASP A 437 3.96 -28.68 7.13
C ASP A 437 4.80 -27.47 7.62
N VAL A 438 4.41 -26.25 7.23
CA VAL A 438 5.09 -25.01 7.63
C VAL A 438 4.76 -24.60 9.07
N LEU A 439 3.48 -24.62 9.43
CA LEU A 439 2.98 -24.10 10.70
C LEU A 439 2.95 -25.14 11.81
N GLN A 440 2.97 -26.43 11.45
CA GLN A 440 3.02 -27.57 12.37
C GLN A 440 1.95 -27.44 13.47
N ARG A 441 2.37 -27.25 14.73
CA ARG A 441 1.46 -27.10 15.88
C ARG A 441 0.54 -25.88 15.82
N ASP A 442 0.91 -24.84 15.08
CA ASP A 442 0.12 -23.60 14.98
C ASP A 442 -0.85 -23.59 13.79
N TYR A 443 -0.89 -24.64 12.98
CA TYR A 443 -1.78 -24.73 11.81
C TYR A 443 -3.26 -24.54 12.19
N ALA A 444 -3.72 -25.23 13.24
CA ALA A 444 -5.11 -25.14 13.68
C ALA A 444 -5.48 -23.70 14.13
N THR A 445 -4.56 -23.05 14.85
CA THR A 445 -4.71 -21.66 15.30
C THR A 445 -4.76 -20.71 14.10
N TYR A 446 -3.83 -20.85 13.14
CA TYR A 446 -3.79 -20.05 11.92
C TYR A 446 -5.08 -20.18 11.11
N LYS A 447 -5.56 -21.41 10.90
CA LYS A 447 -6.83 -21.67 10.19
C LYS A 447 -8.00 -20.98 10.88
N GLY A 448 -8.10 -21.10 12.21
CA GLY A 448 -9.13 -20.42 12.99
C GLY A 448 -9.03 -18.89 12.93
N TYR A 449 -7.82 -18.33 12.85
CA TYR A 449 -7.63 -16.88 12.66
C TYR A 449 -8.08 -16.42 11.27
N LEU A 450 -7.74 -17.16 10.21
CA LEU A 450 -8.19 -16.81 8.86
C LEU A 450 -9.71 -16.84 8.71
N GLU A 451 -10.38 -17.79 9.38
CA GLU A 451 -11.86 -17.87 9.38
C GLU A 451 -12.48 -16.63 10.01
N LYS A 452 -11.92 -16.19 11.15
CA LYS A 452 -12.36 -14.96 11.84
C LYS A 452 -12.14 -13.70 11.00
N LEU A 453 -11.16 -13.68 10.10
CA LEU A 453 -10.86 -12.50 9.28
C LEU A 453 -11.69 -12.39 7.99
N THR A 454 -12.71 -13.25 7.82
CA THR A 454 -13.71 -13.07 6.76
C THR A 454 -14.40 -11.72 6.93
N HIS A 455 -14.42 -10.92 5.86
CA HIS A 455 -14.90 -9.54 5.92
C HIS A 455 -15.62 -9.15 4.64
N TRP A 456 -16.34 -8.04 4.73
CA TRP A 456 -17.08 -7.42 3.65
C TRP A 456 -16.37 -6.18 3.15
N VAL A 457 -16.53 -5.92 1.86
CA VAL A 457 -15.88 -4.82 1.16
C VAL A 457 -16.89 -4.14 0.25
N PHE A 458 -16.89 -2.82 0.26
CA PHE A 458 -17.62 -2.02 -0.73
C PHE A 458 -16.86 -0.74 -1.04
N TYR A 459 -17.25 -0.05 -2.11
CA TYR A 459 -16.67 1.22 -2.51
C TYR A 459 -17.70 2.32 -2.35
N LEU A 460 -17.32 3.46 -1.78
CA LEU A 460 -18.22 4.60 -1.59
C LEU A 460 -17.60 5.85 -2.20
N ASN A 461 -18.41 6.59 -2.95
CA ASN A 461 -18.03 7.88 -3.50
C ASN A 461 -18.53 9.01 -2.59
N ALA A 462 -17.62 9.57 -1.78
CA ALA A 462 -18.01 10.54 -0.75
C ALA A 462 -18.07 12.00 -1.24
N ASN A 463 -17.54 12.30 -2.43
CA ASN A 463 -17.62 13.57 -3.17
C ASN A 463 -16.60 13.56 -4.32
N TRP A 464 -16.84 12.74 -5.34
CA TRP A 464 -15.93 12.49 -6.46
C TRP A 464 -14.58 11.86 -6.09
N TYR A 465 -14.48 11.33 -4.87
CA TYR A 465 -13.38 10.51 -4.40
C TYR A 465 -13.94 9.20 -3.89
N VAL A 466 -13.39 8.09 -4.41
CA VAL A 466 -13.84 6.74 -4.09
C VAL A 466 -12.86 6.09 -3.15
N CYS A 467 -13.35 5.69 -1.98
CA CYS A 467 -12.63 4.86 -1.02
C CYS A 467 -13.23 3.47 -0.98
N ARG A 468 -12.39 2.47 -0.70
CA ARG A 468 -12.85 1.13 -0.31
C ARG A 468 -13.05 1.09 1.20
N TYR A 469 -14.18 0.56 1.62
CA TYR A 469 -14.52 0.34 3.02
C TYR A 469 -14.54 -1.17 3.29
N GLU A 470 -13.95 -1.59 4.40
CA GLU A 470 -13.90 -2.98 4.84
C GLU A 470 -14.49 -3.12 6.24
N PHE A 471 -15.30 -4.15 6.49
CA PHE A 471 -15.89 -4.38 7.81
C PHE A 471 -16.16 -5.86 8.06
N PHE A 472 -16.15 -6.29 9.31
CA PHE A 472 -16.48 -7.67 9.68
C PHE A 472 -18.00 -7.88 9.78
N ASP A 473 -18.48 -9.07 9.44
CA ASP A 473 -19.86 -9.43 9.77
C ASP A 473 -20.02 -9.75 11.26
N GLY A 474 -21.04 -9.16 11.87
CA GLY A 474 -21.54 -9.55 13.19
C GLY A 474 -22.63 -10.62 13.09
N ASN A 475 -22.56 -11.51 12.09
CA ASN A 475 -23.64 -12.44 11.70
C ASN A 475 -24.93 -11.77 11.16
N GLU A 476 -24.88 -10.48 10.80
CA GLU A 476 -25.99 -9.77 10.14
C GLU A 476 -25.79 -9.67 8.62
N ALA A 477 -26.88 -9.40 7.89
CA ALA A 477 -26.81 -9.11 6.46
C ALA A 477 -25.97 -7.84 6.21
N PRO A 478 -25.02 -7.88 5.26
CA PRO A 478 -24.04 -6.79 5.09
C PRO A 478 -24.68 -5.47 4.67
N GLU A 479 -25.85 -5.48 4.04
CA GLU A 479 -26.53 -4.31 3.50
C GLU A 479 -26.89 -3.29 4.59
N ARG A 480 -27.34 -3.75 5.76
CA ARG A 480 -27.71 -2.87 6.88
C ARG A 480 -26.47 -2.15 7.42
N LYS A 481 -25.40 -2.90 7.66
CA LYS A 481 -24.14 -2.39 8.20
C LYS A 481 -23.43 -1.46 7.21
N MET A 482 -23.41 -1.85 5.94
CA MET A 482 -22.91 -1.02 4.85
C MET A 482 -23.69 0.29 4.76
N ASN A 483 -25.03 0.27 4.82
CA ASN A 483 -25.82 1.50 4.80
C ASN A 483 -25.48 2.42 5.99
N GLU A 484 -25.39 1.87 7.21
CA GLU A 484 -24.96 2.64 8.39
C GLU A 484 -23.58 3.29 8.16
N ILE A 485 -22.58 2.49 7.76
CA ILE A 485 -21.22 2.97 7.50
C ILE A 485 -21.23 4.07 6.41
N SER A 486 -21.94 3.85 5.30
CA SER A 486 -22.04 4.81 4.20
C SER A 486 -22.62 6.14 4.67
N GLN A 487 -23.74 6.12 5.41
CA GLN A 487 -24.40 7.33 5.89
C GLN A 487 -23.47 8.15 6.82
N TYR A 488 -22.79 7.51 7.77
CA TYR A 488 -21.84 8.19 8.65
C TYR A 488 -20.59 8.67 7.91
N ALA A 489 -20.02 7.85 7.03
CA ALA A 489 -18.85 8.21 6.24
C ALA A 489 -19.13 9.43 5.33
N LEU A 490 -20.31 9.49 4.71
CA LEU A 490 -20.75 10.66 3.92
C LEU A 490 -20.94 11.90 4.79
N SER A 491 -21.52 11.75 5.98
CA SER A 491 -21.77 12.87 6.90
C SER A 491 -20.48 13.45 7.48
N LEU A 492 -19.46 12.61 7.65
CA LEU A 492 -18.16 12.96 8.19
C LEU A 492 -17.13 13.26 7.10
N ALA A 493 -17.49 13.18 5.82
CA ALA A 493 -16.58 13.31 4.70
C ALA A 493 -15.83 14.65 4.73
N SER A 494 -14.50 14.58 4.76
CA SER A 494 -13.63 15.75 4.85
C SER A 494 -12.40 15.57 3.95
N PRO A 495 -11.93 16.65 3.29
CA PRO A 495 -10.71 16.60 2.50
C PRO A 495 -9.48 16.41 3.40
N THR A 496 -8.58 15.50 3.02
CA THR A 496 -7.26 15.37 3.62
C THR A 496 -6.36 16.53 3.17
N PRO A 497 -5.42 16.99 4.03
CA PRO A 497 -4.40 17.95 3.62
C PRO A 497 -3.35 17.33 2.68
N ARG A 498 -3.23 16.00 2.67
CA ARG A 498 -2.42 15.22 1.73
C ARG A 498 -3.18 15.09 0.40
N GLY A 499 -2.89 15.96 -0.56
CA GLY A 499 -3.42 15.81 -1.91
C GLY A 499 -2.91 14.50 -2.55
N ASP A 500 -3.77 13.82 -3.32
CA ASP A 500 -3.32 12.67 -4.10
C ASP A 500 -2.38 13.14 -5.22
N VAL A 501 -1.11 12.75 -5.12
CA VAL A 501 -0.06 13.07 -6.10
C VAL A 501 0.00 12.04 -7.25
N SER A 502 -0.84 11.00 -7.21
CA SER A 502 -0.84 9.95 -8.24
C SER A 502 -1.33 10.44 -9.61
N ASP A 503 -1.94 11.62 -9.67
CA ASP A 503 -2.36 12.24 -10.93
C ASP A 503 -1.34 13.29 -11.38
N LEU A 504 -0.46 12.92 -12.30
CA LEU A 504 0.52 13.80 -12.96
C LEU A 504 -0.10 15.04 -13.62
N ARG A 505 -1.44 15.17 -13.72
CA ARG A 505 -2.12 16.32 -14.35
C ARG A 505 -3.43 16.78 -13.71
N SER A 506 -3.83 16.37 -12.50
CA SER A 506 -4.94 17.05 -11.81
C SER A 506 -4.44 18.00 -10.74
N PHE A 507 -5.10 19.16 -10.65
CA PHE A 507 -5.09 19.94 -9.42
C PHE A 507 -5.23 18.99 -8.24
N LYS A 508 -4.33 19.05 -7.25
CA LYS A 508 -4.38 18.23 -6.01
C LYS A 508 -5.83 17.91 -5.67
N ARG A 509 -6.30 16.71 -6.00
CA ARG A 509 -7.58 16.24 -5.49
C ARG A 509 -7.27 15.84 -4.05
N ASN A 510 -7.87 16.57 -3.12
CA ASN A 510 -7.79 16.18 -1.72
C ASN A 510 -8.49 14.82 -1.61
N GLU A 511 -7.85 13.85 -0.97
CA GLU A 511 -8.49 12.58 -0.66
C GLU A 511 -9.68 12.89 0.26
N ILE A 512 -10.82 12.23 0.08
CA ILE A 512 -12.01 12.50 0.90
C ILE A 512 -12.33 11.28 1.72
N VAL A 513 -12.12 11.40 3.02
CA VAL A 513 -12.30 10.33 4.02
C VAL A 513 -13.04 10.90 5.23
N PRO A 514 -13.54 10.06 6.15
CA PRO A 514 -14.12 10.55 7.40
C PRO A 514 -13.17 11.47 8.16
N SER A 515 -13.68 12.59 8.67
CA SER A 515 -12.91 13.61 9.39
C SER A 515 -12.08 13.11 10.58
N PRO A 516 -12.49 12.07 11.35
CA PRO A 516 -11.60 11.48 12.35
C PRO A 516 -10.31 10.90 11.76
N ILE A 517 -10.36 10.28 10.57
CA ILE A 517 -9.16 9.81 9.86
C ILE A 517 -8.30 10.99 9.43
N VAL A 518 -8.89 12.06 8.90
CA VAL A 518 -8.14 13.27 8.51
C VAL A 518 -7.35 13.83 9.70
N ALA A 519 -7.98 13.87 10.88
CA ALA A 519 -7.34 14.32 12.11
C ALA A 519 -6.24 13.34 12.56
N ALA A 520 -6.48 12.04 12.49
CA ALA A 520 -5.49 11.01 12.83
C ALA A 520 -4.27 11.05 11.91
N ASP A 521 -4.45 11.20 10.60
CA ASP A 521 -3.39 11.34 9.60
C ASP A 521 -2.51 12.57 9.87
N TYR A 522 -3.13 13.70 10.19
CA TYR A 522 -2.42 14.91 10.61
C TYR A 522 -1.61 14.68 11.90
N GLU A 523 -2.23 14.09 12.91
CA GLU A 523 -1.59 13.83 14.20
C GLU A 523 -0.44 12.83 14.09
N ALA A 524 -0.60 11.74 13.33
CA ALA A 524 0.43 10.75 13.08
C ALA A 524 1.62 11.38 12.33
N SER A 525 1.34 12.23 11.33
CA SER A 525 2.37 12.98 10.59
C SER A 525 3.19 13.90 11.49
N GLU A 526 2.52 14.75 12.26
CA GLU A 526 3.18 15.71 13.16
C GLU A 526 3.94 14.99 14.28
N TRP A 527 3.39 13.87 14.75
CA TRP A 527 4.06 13.02 15.72
C TRP A 527 5.33 12.37 15.14
N GLY A 528 5.27 11.85 13.92
CA GLY A 528 6.42 11.31 13.22
C GLY A 528 7.58 12.31 13.09
N LYS A 529 7.28 13.55 12.70
CA LYS A 529 8.29 14.63 12.61
C LYS A 529 8.98 14.90 13.96
N LYS A 530 8.20 14.92 15.05
CA LYS A 530 8.74 15.10 16.41
C LYS A 530 9.64 13.93 16.80
N ILE A 531 9.24 12.70 16.49
CA ILE A 531 10.06 11.51 16.76
C ILE A 531 11.37 11.54 15.97
N SER A 532 11.33 11.84 14.67
CA SER A 532 12.55 11.98 13.85
C SER A 532 13.55 12.94 14.49
N THR A 533 13.06 14.11 14.93
CA THR A 533 13.88 15.14 15.57
C THR A 533 14.49 14.64 16.89
N ILE A 534 13.75 13.87 17.68
CA ILE A 534 14.24 13.28 18.94
C ILE A 534 15.31 12.21 18.66
N LEU A 535 15.07 11.33 17.69
CA LEU A 535 16.02 10.27 17.30
C LEU A 535 17.34 10.85 16.79
N GLU A 536 17.27 11.83 15.88
CA GLU A 536 18.43 12.54 15.37
C GLU A 536 19.24 13.16 16.51
N ASN A 537 18.60 13.90 17.41
CA ASN A 537 19.27 14.52 18.55
C ASN A 537 19.91 13.48 19.49
N HIS A 538 19.22 12.37 19.76
CA HIS A 538 19.74 11.30 20.60
C HIS A 538 21.01 10.69 20.01
N ILE A 539 21.00 10.38 18.71
CA ILE A 539 22.13 9.79 17.98
C ILE A 539 23.30 10.78 17.91
N LEU A 540 23.04 12.04 17.57
CA LEU A 540 24.07 13.08 17.55
C LEU A 540 24.72 13.25 18.92
N ASN A 541 23.95 13.21 20.01
CA ASN A 541 24.48 13.28 21.38
C ASN A 541 25.32 12.05 21.74
N ALA A 542 24.86 10.84 21.37
CA ALA A 542 25.60 9.60 21.59
C ALA A 542 26.93 9.57 20.81
N LEU A 543 26.93 10.03 19.55
CA LEU A 543 28.13 10.14 18.72
C LEU A 543 29.11 11.17 19.28
N LYS A 544 28.65 12.37 19.67
CA LYS A 544 29.49 13.39 20.32
C LYS A 544 30.07 12.90 21.64
N GLY A 545 29.28 12.20 22.44
CA GLY A 545 29.72 11.62 23.71
C GLY A 545 30.80 10.55 23.52
N SER A 546 30.63 9.68 22.53
CA SER A 546 31.64 8.67 22.17
C SER A 546 32.93 9.31 21.67
N LEU A 547 32.84 10.31 20.77
CA LEU A 547 34.01 11.01 20.23
C LEU A 547 34.79 11.81 21.28
N ARG A 548 34.16 12.29 22.35
CA ARG A 548 34.86 12.97 23.48
C ARG A 548 35.63 12.01 24.38
N ARG A 549 35.36 10.70 24.30
CA ARG A 549 36.04 9.65 25.08
C ARG A 549 37.27 9.08 24.36
N PHE A 550 37.41 9.37 23.06
CA PHE A 550 38.61 9.14 22.26
C PHE A 550 39.43 10.42 22.19
#